data_AF-A0A5E4PXD6-F1
#
_entry.id   AF-A0A5E4PXD6-F1
#
_cell.length_a   1.000
_cell.length_b   1.000
_cell.length_c   1.000
_cell.angle_alpha   90.00
_cell.angle_beta   90.00
_cell.angle_gamma   90.00
#
_symmetry.space_group_name_H-M   'P 1'
#
loop_
_entity.id
_entity.type
_entity.pdbx_description
1 polymer ?
#
loop_
_entity_poly.entity_id
_entity_poly.type
_entity_poly.pdbx_seq_one_letter_code
_entity_poly.pdbx_strand_id
1 'polypeptide(L)' 'MICGERSEGAYNACQGDFGSPVVITKSKKQIGTALYSATDACASVVYAKIANGEIRNWIKSVTGV' A
#
# COMPACT_ATOMS: atom_id res chain seq x y z
N MET A 1 -6.86 4.16 5.06
CA MET A 1 -5.47 3.68 4.87
C MET A 1 -5.35 2.23 5.30
N ILE A 2 -4.22 1.59 5.01
CA ILE A 2 -3.78 0.29 5.56
C ILE A 2 -2.48 0.57 6.33
N CYS A 3 -2.30 -0.06 7.49
CA CYS A 3 -1.06 0.02 8.26
C CYS A 3 -0.30 -1.29 8.12
N GLY A 4 1.00 -1.22 7.90
CA GLY A 4 1.89 -2.38 7.91
C GLY A 4 3.01 -2.16 8.90
N GLU A 5 3.00 -2.96 9.96
CA GLU A 5 4.07 -3.03 10.94
C GLU A 5 4.92 -4.26 10.66
N ARG A 6 6.23 -4.13 10.82
CA ARG A 6 7.14 -5.26 10.72
C ARG A 6 7.47 -5.78 12.11
N SER A 7 7.48 -7.10 12.27
CA SER A 7 8.12 -7.73 13.42
C SER A 7 9.64 -7.53 13.36
N GLU A 8 10.31 -7.71 14.49
CA GLU A 8 11.77 -7.63 14.54
C GLU A 8 12.41 -8.61 13.54
N GLY A 9 13.38 -8.11 12.76
CA GLY A 9 14.03 -8.86 11.67
C GLY A 9 13.22 -9.00 10.37
N ALA A 10 11.94 -8.60 10.33
CA ALA A 10 11.16 -8.60 9.10
C ALA A 10 11.42 -7.35 8.24
N TYR A 11 11.10 -7.45 6.95
CA TYR A 11 11.19 -6.38 5.97
C TYR A 11 9.87 -5.62 5.84
N ASN A 12 9.96 -4.35 5.49
CA ASN A 12 8.82 -3.49 5.15
C ASN A 12 9.20 -2.61 3.96
N ALA A 13 8.21 -1.99 3.31
CA ALA A 13 8.49 -0.97 2.30
C ALA A 13 9.22 0.22 2.93
N CYS A 14 10.19 0.80 2.22
CA CYS A 14 11.04 1.84 2.78
C CYS A 14 11.28 3.01 1.81
N GLN A 15 12.19 3.92 2.15
CA GLN A 15 12.52 5.05 1.27
C GLN A 15 12.96 4.52 -0.11
N GLY A 16 12.24 4.96 -1.15
CA GLY A 16 12.39 4.47 -2.52
C GLY A 16 11.27 3.52 -2.97
N ASP A 17 10.54 2.90 -2.04
CA ASP A 17 9.43 1.98 -2.35
C ASP A 17 8.05 2.66 -2.35
N PHE A 18 7.97 3.94 -2.00
CA PHE A 18 6.69 4.66 -1.99
C PHE A 18 6.09 4.74 -3.41
N GLY A 19 4.81 4.39 -3.53
CA GLY A 19 4.15 4.16 -4.82
C GLY A 19 4.11 2.70 -5.28
N SER A 20 4.86 1.80 -4.62
CA SER A 20 4.85 0.37 -4.95
C SER A 20 3.50 -0.31 -4.60
N PRO A 21 3.05 -1.29 -5.39
CA PRO A 21 1.76 -1.95 -5.19
C PRO A 21 1.81 -2.96 -4.04
N VAL A 22 0.79 -2.91 -3.18
CA VAL A 22 0.52 -3.99 -2.21
C VAL A 22 -0.46 -4.96 -2.84
N VAL A 23 -0.02 -6.20 -3.08
CA VAL A 23 -0.77 -7.21 -3.84
C VAL A 23 -1.00 -8.44 -2.99
N ILE A 24 -2.24 -8.97 -3.02
CA ILE A 24 -2.53 -10.28 -2.41
C ILE A 24 -1.95 -11.38 -3.32
N THR A 25 -0.96 -12.13 -2.82
CA THR A 25 -0.23 -13.15 -3.60
C THR A 25 -1.12 -14.17 -4.29
N LYS A 26 -2.20 -14.63 -3.64
CA LYS A 26 -3.12 -15.65 -4.16
C LYS A 26 -4.00 -15.11 -5.30
N SER A 27 -4.59 -13.93 -5.12
CA SER A 27 -5.56 -13.38 -6.08
C SER A 27 -4.94 -12.46 -7.12
N LYS A 28 -3.67 -12.06 -6.93
CA LYS A 28 -2.96 -11.06 -7.73
C LYS A 28 -3.66 -9.70 -7.77
N LYS A 29 -4.58 -9.43 -6.84
CA LYS A 29 -5.28 -8.15 -6.74
C LYS A 29 -4.46 -7.17 -5.92
N GLN A 30 -4.22 -5.99 -6.49
CA GLN A 30 -3.67 -4.86 -5.75
C GLN A 30 -4.72 -4.30 -4.79
N ILE A 31 -4.36 -4.16 -3.52
CA ILE A 31 -5.21 -3.66 -2.44
C ILE A 31 -4.71 -2.36 -1.84
N GLY A 32 -3.46 -2.01 -2.08
CA GLY A 32 -2.90 -0.73 -1.68
C GLY A 32 -1.68 -0.28 -2.46
N THR A 33 -1.14 0.86 -2.03
CA THR A 33 0.14 1.40 -2.50
C THR A 33 0.88 2.00 -1.32
N ALA A 34 2.20 1.83 -1.23
CA ALA A 34 3.01 2.43 -0.17
C ALA A 34 2.97 3.97 -0.25
N LEU A 35 2.83 4.65 0.90
CA LEU A 35 2.77 6.12 0.95
C LEU A 35 3.95 6.73 1.69
N TYR A 36 4.07 6.47 2.98
CA TYR A 36 5.12 7.02 3.84
C TYR A 36 5.36 6.10 5.05
N SER A 37 6.50 6.25 5.70
CA SER A 37 6.77 5.57 6.97
C SER A 37 6.44 6.47 8.15
N ALA A 38 5.71 5.93 9.13
CA ALA A 38 5.32 6.64 10.35
C ALA A 38 6.41 6.62 11.44
N THR A 39 7.50 5.89 11.21
CA THR A 39 8.59 5.67 12.17
C THR A 39 9.94 5.66 11.46
N ASP A 40 11.02 5.79 12.21
CA ASP A 40 12.35 5.55 11.66
C ASP A 40 12.54 4.08 11.22
N ALA A 41 13.50 3.87 10.33
CA ALA A 41 13.89 2.56 9.82
C ALA A 41 12.72 1.70 9.30
N CYS A 42 11.65 2.34 8.83
CA CYS A 42 10.52 1.70 8.17
C CYS A 42 9.81 0.64 9.02
N ALA A 43 9.83 0.79 10.34
CA ALA A 43 9.17 -0.15 11.25
C ALA A 43 7.64 -0.16 11.07
N SER A 44 7.04 1.01 10.87
CA SER A 44 5.63 1.18 10.54
C SER A 44 5.47 1.98 9.24
N VAL A 45 4.66 1.46 8.32
CA VAL A 45 4.40 2.06 7.02
C VAL A 45 2.91 2.21 6.80
N VAL A 46 2.53 3.34 6.25
CA VAL A 46 1.15 3.64 5.86
C VAL A 46 1.00 3.44 4.36
N TYR A 47 -0.06 2.73 3.99
CA TYR A 47 -0.41 2.42 2.62
C TYR A 47 -1.79 3.00 2.28
N ALA A 48 -1.97 3.49 1.05
CA ALA A 48 -3.27 3.90 0.56
C ALA A 48 -4.15 2.65 0.39
N LYS A 49 -5.39 2.68 0.89
CA LYS A 49 -6.33 1.57 0.74
C LYS A 49 -7.04 1.70 -0.61
N ILE A 50 -6.39 1.30 -1.70
CA ILE A 50 -6.97 1.47 -3.04
C ILE A 50 -8.26 0.66 -3.23
N ALA A 51 -8.48 -0.39 -2.43
CA ALA A 51 -9.73 -1.14 -2.40
C ALA A 51 -10.93 -0.38 -1.81
N ASN A 52 -10.74 0.85 -1.29
CA ASN A 52 -11.85 1.72 -0.91
C ASN A 52 -12.72 2.06 -2.14
N GLY A 53 -14.05 2.00 -1.98
CA GLY A 53 -15.00 2.18 -3.09
C GLY A 53 -14.88 3.52 -3.80
N GLU A 54 -14.67 4.62 -3.07
CA GLU A 54 -14.53 5.95 -3.66
C GLU A 54 -13.26 6.05 -4.51
N ILE A 55 -12.15 5.51 -4.01
CA ILE A 55 -10.89 5.46 -4.77
C ILE A 55 -11.02 4.55 -5.99
N ARG A 56 -11.68 3.38 -5.87
CA ARG A 56 -11.93 2.50 -7.03
C ARG A 56 -12.82 3.16 -8.07
N ASN A 57 -13.85 3.90 -7.64
CA ASN A 57 -14.73 4.64 -8.55
C ASN A 57 -13.98 5.78 -9.25
N TRP A 58 -13.10 6.48 -8.53
CA TRP A 58 -12.23 7.48 -9.13
C TRP A 58 -11.25 6.86 -10.15
N ILE A 59 -10.56 5.77 -9.81
CA ILE A 59 -9.67 5.05 -10.75
C ILE A 59 -10.45 4.65 -12.00
N LYS A 60 -11.67 4.10 -11.85
CA LYS A 60 -12.57 3.77 -12.95
C LYS A 60 -12.91 4.99 -13.82
N SER A 61 -13.21 6.13 -13.20
CA SER A 61 -13.53 7.35 -13.94
C SER A 61 -12.36 7.91 -14.76
N VAL A 62 -11.11 7.68 -14.30
CA VAL A 62 -9.90 8.15 -14.99
C VAL A 62 -9.45 7.16 -16.08
N THR A 63 -9.55 5.86 -15.80
CA THR A 63 -8.94 4.81 -16.63
C THR A 63 -9.93 4.03 -17.50
N GLY A 64 -11.23 4.06 -17.18
CA GLY A 64 -12.27 3.32 -17.88
C GLY A 64 -12.36 1.82 -17.55
N VAL A 65 -11.58 1.31 -16.57
CA VAL A 65 -11.56 -0.10 -16.12
C VAL A 65 -12.00 -0.28 -14.67
#